data_AF-A0AAW1XLU8-F1
#
_entry.id   AF-A0AAW1XLU8-F1
#
_cell.length_a   1.000
_cell.length_b   1.000
_cell.length_c   1.000
_cell.angle_alpha   90.00
_cell.angle_beta   90.00
_cell.angle_gamma   90.00
#
_symmetry.space_group_name_H-M   'P 1'
#
loop_
_entity.id
_entity.type
_entity.pdbx_description
1 polymer ?
#
loop_
_entity_poly.entity_id
_entity_poly.type
_entity_poly.pdbx_seq_one_letter_code
_entity_poly.pdbx_strand_id
1 'polypeptide(L)'
;MESIGRPRSAPNKQSKLARTLSKVISLRAATKIASNNGICKLKPRAKVTKEEHDFEKMEDLKAKNRAVMEALLAKLFAGITSIKAAYAELQMAQDPYNNEAIQVADLAVVDELKAISELKRSFLKKQLDLSPQVTLMLAEIQEQQGLMKTYEITIKKLESEAAHKGTGISSLKTQLEELVSSNQCLESKLKASGPLSIFDNLRLSKLTPTPFCSISAANSEIH
;
A
#
# COMPACT_ATOMS: atom_id res chain seq x y z
N MET A 1 -13.73 -54.85 -29.36
CA MET A 1 -12.35 -54.56 -28.87
C MET A 1 -11.95 -53.21 -29.44
N GLU A 2 -12.21 -52.14 -28.71
CA GLU A 2 -11.79 -50.78 -29.09
C GLU A 2 -10.96 -50.19 -27.96
N SER A 3 -9.73 -49.84 -28.28
CA SER A 3 -8.71 -49.33 -27.37
C SER A 3 -8.99 -47.88 -26.97
N ILE A 4 -9.00 -47.62 -25.66
CA ILE A 4 -9.05 -46.27 -25.08
C ILE A 4 -7.65 -45.64 -25.17
N GLY A 5 -7.53 -44.63 -26.03
CA GLY A 5 -6.34 -43.80 -26.18
C GLY A 5 -6.17 -42.81 -25.01
N ARG A 6 -4.97 -42.82 -24.42
CA ARG A 6 -4.50 -41.88 -23.39
C ARG A 6 -4.17 -40.51 -24.03
N PRO A 7 -4.57 -39.36 -23.47
CA PRO A 7 -4.16 -38.08 -24.02
C PRO A 7 -2.71 -37.74 -23.65
N ARG A 8 -2.00 -37.25 -24.66
CA ARG A 8 -0.58 -36.90 -24.74
C ARG A 8 -0.36 -35.53 -24.08
N SER A 9 0.52 -35.44 -23.08
CA SER A 9 0.87 -34.18 -22.42
C SER A 9 1.68 -33.27 -23.35
N ALA A 10 1.21 -32.04 -23.57
CA ALA A 10 1.87 -31.01 -24.34
C ALA A 10 3.09 -30.41 -23.60
N PRO A 11 4.12 -29.90 -24.31
CA PRO A 11 5.31 -29.33 -23.70
C PRO A 11 5.01 -27.94 -23.11
N ASN A 12 5.32 -27.80 -21.81
CA ASN A 12 5.06 -26.61 -21.02
C ASN A 12 5.97 -25.45 -21.46
N LYS A 13 5.42 -24.45 -22.15
CA LYS A 13 6.12 -23.22 -22.52
C LYS A 13 6.25 -22.33 -21.27
N GLN A 14 7.30 -22.52 -20.49
CA GLN A 14 7.60 -21.64 -19.37
C GLN A 14 7.85 -20.21 -19.85
N SER A 15 7.09 -19.26 -19.30
CA SER A 15 7.18 -17.83 -19.61
C SER A 15 8.54 -17.26 -19.17
N LYS A 16 8.99 -16.18 -19.84
CA LYS A 16 10.25 -15.49 -19.49
C LYS A 16 10.27 -15.03 -18.01
N LEU A 17 9.11 -14.71 -17.45
CA LEU A 17 8.94 -14.36 -16.04
C LEU A 17 9.16 -15.55 -15.10
N ALA A 18 8.70 -16.76 -15.46
CA ALA A 18 8.93 -17.97 -14.68
C ALA A 18 10.44 -18.30 -14.57
N ARG A 19 11.24 -17.99 -15.61
CA ARG A 19 12.71 -18.15 -15.56
C ARG A 19 13.39 -17.15 -14.63
N THR A 20 12.88 -15.93 -14.51
CA THR A 20 13.43 -14.92 -13.60
C THR A 20 13.12 -15.27 -12.15
N LEU A 21 11.90 -15.72 -11.85
CA LEU A 21 11.50 -16.12 -10.50
C LEU A 21 12.19 -17.43 -10.06
N SER A 22 12.33 -18.42 -10.95
CA SER A 22 13.10 -19.64 -10.63
C SER A 22 14.57 -19.36 -10.32
N LYS A 23 15.18 -18.32 -10.91
CA LYS A 23 16.56 -17.92 -10.58
C LYS A 23 16.67 -17.27 -9.19
N VAL A 24 15.67 -16.50 -8.78
CA VAL A 24 15.63 -15.87 -7.44
C VAL A 24 15.33 -16.89 -6.35
N ILE A 25 14.51 -17.91 -6.63
CA ILE A 25 14.17 -18.97 -5.67
C ILE A 25 15.31 -20.01 -5.54
N SER A 26 16.07 -20.28 -6.62
CA SER A 26 17.16 -21.26 -6.60
C SER A 26 18.40 -20.81 -5.80
N LEU A 27 18.52 -19.52 -5.45
CA LEU A 27 19.56 -19.02 -4.55
C LEU A 27 19.42 -19.53 -3.10
N ARG A 28 18.25 -20.07 -2.73
CA ARG A 28 17.98 -20.65 -1.40
C ARG A 28 18.16 -22.18 -1.35
N ALA A 29 18.44 -22.85 -2.47
CA ALA A 29 18.61 -24.32 -2.54
C ALA A 29 20.09 -24.78 -2.52
N ALA A 30 21.03 -23.90 -2.15
CA ALA A 30 22.45 -24.23 -2.02
C ALA A 30 22.92 -24.52 -0.58
N THR A 31 22.01 -24.65 0.38
CA THR A 31 22.28 -25.34 1.66
C THR A 31 21.97 -26.82 1.49
N LYS A 32 22.92 -27.57 0.92
CA LYS A 32 22.99 -29.01 1.16
C LYS A 32 23.32 -29.22 2.64
N ILE A 33 22.29 -29.25 3.48
CA ILE A 33 22.36 -29.91 4.78
C ILE A 33 22.34 -31.40 4.47
N ALA A 34 23.54 -31.98 4.33
CA ALA A 34 23.73 -33.43 4.38
C ALA A 34 23.63 -33.83 5.86
N SER A 35 22.42 -34.17 6.29
CA SER A 35 22.19 -34.93 7.50
C SER A 35 22.19 -36.42 7.13
N ASN A 36 23.27 -37.14 7.43
CA ASN A 36 23.18 -38.46 8.03
C ASN A 36 24.50 -38.89 8.71
N ASN A 37 24.29 -39.59 9.81
CA ASN A 37 25.19 -40.27 10.74
C ASN A 37 26.57 -40.72 10.22
N GLY A 38 27.58 -40.52 11.08
CA GLY A 38 28.52 -41.59 11.40
C GLY A 38 30.01 -41.28 11.21
N ILE A 39 30.72 -41.29 12.36
CA ILE A 39 32.11 -41.70 12.53
C ILE A 39 33.17 -40.72 12.01
N CYS A 40 33.74 -40.00 12.98
CA CYS A 40 35.07 -39.42 12.92
C CYS A 40 36.09 -40.53 12.58
N LYS A 41 36.71 -40.48 11.39
CA LYS A 41 37.92 -41.25 11.08
C LYS A 41 39.11 -40.29 10.91
N LEU A 42 40.15 -40.62 11.68
CA LEU A 42 41.45 -39.99 11.75
C LEU A 42 42.16 -39.93 10.38
N LYS A 43 42.98 -38.87 10.24
CA LYS A 43 43.88 -38.51 9.11
C LYS A 43 44.61 -39.69 8.43
N PRO A 44 45.15 -39.42 7.23
CA PRO A 44 46.59 -39.51 7.11
C PRO A 44 47.24 -38.19 6.66
N ARG A 45 48.33 -37.91 7.37
CA ARG A 45 49.42 -36.97 7.14
C ARG A 45 49.78 -36.82 5.66
N ALA A 46 49.55 -35.65 5.09
CA ALA A 46 50.35 -35.10 4.00
C ALA A 46 51.18 -33.94 4.57
N LYS A 47 52.46 -33.87 4.19
CA LYS A 47 53.35 -32.76 4.50
C LYS A 47 52.80 -31.53 3.77
N VAL A 48 52.02 -30.70 4.47
CA VAL A 48 51.61 -29.39 3.97
C VAL A 48 52.79 -28.45 4.14
N THR A 49 53.39 -28.11 3.01
CA THR A 49 54.21 -26.92 2.81
C THR A 49 53.51 -25.74 3.48
N LYS A 50 54.23 -25.00 4.33
CA LYS A 50 53.72 -23.87 5.15
C LYS A 50 53.03 -22.74 4.36
N GLU A 51 53.00 -22.81 3.03
CA GLU A 51 52.49 -21.78 2.13
C GLU A 51 51.00 -21.97 1.75
N GLU A 52 50.47 -23.20 1.76
CA GLU A 52 49.04 -23.45 1.44
C GLU A 52 48.11 -23.06 2.60
N HIS A 53 48.60 -23.18 3.84
CA HIS A 53 47.82 -22.97 5.06
C HIS A 53 47.53 -21.47 5.34
N ASP A 54 48.32 -20.55 4.78
CA ASP A 54 48.14 -19.10 4.93
C ASP A 54 47.10 -18.55 3.92
N PHE A 55 46.99 -19.16 2.73
CA PHE A 55 46.00 -18.77 1.71
C PHE A 55 44.56 -19.09 2.13
N GLU A 56 44.30 -20.30 2.66
CA GLU A 56 42.98 -20.69 3.17
C GLU A 56 42.52 -19.80 4.35
N LYS A 57 43.46 -19.40 5.21
CA LYS A 57 43.18 -18.55 6.37
C LYS A 57 42.84 -17.11 5.97
N MET A 58 43.45 -16.59 4.90
CA MET A 58 43.13 -15.27 4.35
C MET A 58 41.74 -15.23 3.70
N GLU A 59 41.37 -16.28 2.96
CA GLU A 59 40.02 -16.42 2.39
C GLU A 59 38.94 -16.50 3.47
N ASP A 60 39.15 -17.31 4.52
CA ASP A 60 38.20 -17.45 5.63
C ASP A 60 37.98 -16.13 6.40
N LEU A 61 39.03 -15.35 6.64
CA LEU A 61 38.92 -14.02 7.24
C LEU A 61 38.14 -13.04 6.36
N LYS A 62 38.36 -13.08 5.04
CA LYS A 62 37.62 -12.25 4.08
C LYS A 62 36.14 -12.64 4.03
N ALA A 63 35.84 -13.94 4.05
CA ALA A 63 34.47 -14.46 4.11
C ALA A 63 33.76 -14.05 5.41
N LYS A 64 34.44 -14.15 6.55
CA LYS A 64 33.92 -13.69 7.86
C LYS A 64 33.63 -12.20 7.88
N ASN A 65 34.56 -11.36 7.41
CA ASN A 65 34.32 -9.92 7.30
C ASN A 65 33.12 -9.61 6.40
N ARG A 66 32.99 -10.30 5.27
CA ARG A 66 31.84 -10.15 4.39
C ARG A 66 30.53 -10.50 5.12
N ALA A 67 30.48 -11.63 5.82
CA ALA A 67 29.29 -12.05 6.56
C ALA A 67 28.90 -11.05 7.65
N VAL A 68 29.89 -10.52 8.40
CA VAL A 68 29.67 -9.47 9.42
C VAL A 68 29.11 -8.20 8.78
N MET A 69 29.62 -7.81 7.62
CA MET A 69 29.10 -6.64 6.88
C MET A 69 27.67 -6.85 6.38
N GLU A 70 27.36 -8.04 5.85
CA GLU A 70 25.99 -8.38 5.42
C GLU A 70 25.03 -8.35 6.61
N ALA A 71 25.43 -8.89 7.76
CA ALA A 71 24.64 -8.84 8.99
C ALA A 71 24.42 -7.40 9.50
N LEU A 72 25.46 -6.55 9.43
CA LEU A 72 25.35 -5.14 9.79
C LEU A 72 24.35 -4.40 8.89
N LEU A 73 24.43 -4.62 7.57
CA LEU A 73 23.52 -4.00 6.61
C LEU A 73 22.08 -4.47 6.81
N ALA A 74 21.88 -5.77 7.04
CA ALA A 74 20.57 -6.32 7.34
C ALA A 74 19.96 -5.66 8.59
N LYS A 75 20.72 -5.55 9.67
CA LYS A 75 20.27 -4.88 10.89
C LYS A 75 19.92 -3.40 10.66
N LEU A 76 20.69 -2.70 9.83
CA LEU A 76 20.40 -1.31 9.45
C LEU A 76 19.08 -1.20 8.67
N PHE A 77 18.87 -2.06 7.66
CA PHE A 77 17.64 -2.05 6.87
C PHE A 77 16.42 -2.42 7.71
N ALA A 78 16.55 -3.40 8.61
CA ALA A 78 15.49 -3.74 9.56
C ALA A 78 15.10 -2.54 10.44
N GLY A 79 16.08 -1.80 10.98
CA GLY A 79 15.82 -0.57 11.75
C GLY A 79 15.15 0.53 10.93
N ILE A 80 15.55 0.73 9.67
CA ILE A 80 14.87 1.68 8.76
C ILE A 80 13.41 1.26 8.52
N THR A 81 13.15 -0.04 8.34
CA THR A 81 11.81 -0.58 8.15
C THR A 81 10.96 -0.40 9.42
N SER A 82 11.53 -0.60 10.62
CA SER A 82 10.86 -0.28 11.89
C SER A 82 10.48 1.20 11.98
N ILE A 83 11.40 2.12 11.66
CA ILE A 83 11.13 3.57 11.67
C ILE A 83 10.00 3.90 10.70
N LYS A 84 10.00 3.31 9.51
CA LYS A 84 8.94 3.49 8.51
C LYS A 84 7.58 3.04 9.04
N ALA A 85 7.53 1.90 9.72
CA ALA A 85 6.30 1.40 10.35
C ALA A 85 5.81 2.33 11.46
N ALA A 86 6.71 2.75 12.37
CA ALA A 86 6.37 3.68 13.45
C ALA A 86 5.87 5.04 12.91
N TYR A 87 6.47 5.54 11.82
CA TYR A 87 5.98 6.75 11.17
C TYR A 87 4.58 6.57 10.56
N ALA A 88 4.27 5.40 9.99
CA ALA A 88 2.92 5.11 9.53
C ALA A 88 1.92 5.05 10.70
N GLU A 89 2.32 4.51 11.86
CA GLU A 89 1.51 4.51 13.09
C GLU A 89 1.24 5.95 13.55
N LEU A 90 2.27 6.81 13.53
CA LEU A 90 2.14 8.24 13.84
C LEU A 90 1.14 8.93 12.92
N GLN A 91 1.19 8.66 11.61
CA GLN A 91 0.24 9.23 10.65
C GLN A 91 -1.19 8.78 10.91
N MET A 92 -1.41 7.51 11.26
CA MET A 92 -2.73 7.00 11.59
C MET A 92 -3.29 7.62 12.88
N ALA A 93 -2.43 7.94 13.84
CA ALA A 93 -2.84 8.54 15.10
C ALA A 93 -3.18 10.04 15.01
N GLN A 94 -2.97 10.67 13.84
CA GLN A 94 -3.32 12.08 13.65
C GLN A 94 -4.78 12.30 13.30
N ASP A 95 -5.46 11.30 12.72
CA ASP A 95 -6.86 11.41 12.32
C ASP A 95 -7.61 10.07 12.47
N PRO A 96 -8.47 9.93 13.50
CA PRO A 96 -8.73 10.91 14.55
C PRO A 96 -7.53 11.08 15.50
N TYR A 97 -7.33 12.29 16.03
CA TYR A 97 -6.19 12.62 16.89
C TYR A 97 -6.14 11.75 18.15
N ASN A 98 -5.04 11.04 18.35
CA ASN A 98 -4.76 10.20 19.50
C ASN A 98 -3.34 10.49 20.05
N ASN A 99 -3.28 11.26 21.13
CA ASN A 99 -2.03 11.66 21.77
C ASN A 99 -1.20 10.47 22.29
N GLU A 100 -1.84 9.46 22.88
CA GLU A 100 -1.14 8.30 23.42
C GLU A 100 -0.46 7.51 22.29
N ALA A 101 -1.19 7.24 21.21
CA ALA A 101 -0.64 6.54 20.05
C ALA A 101 0.48 7.35 19.36
N ILE A 102 0.35 8.68 19.29
CA ILE A 102 1.41 9.58 18.80
C ILE A 102 2.68 9.44 19.65
N GLN A 103 2.56 9.50 20.97
CA GLN A 103 3.71 9.39 21.87
C GLN A 103 4.41 8.03 21.77
N VAL A 104 3.63 6.95 21.67
CA VAL A 104 4.18 5.59 21.50
C VAL A 104 4.92 5.47 20.17
N ALA A 105 4.36 5.99 19.08
CA ALA A 105 5.00 5.97 17.76
C ALA A 105 6.28 6.82 17.73
N ASP A 106 6.26 8.01 18.33
CA ASP A 106 7.43 8.89 18.44
C ASP A 106 8.54 8.23 19.26
N LEU A 107 8.20 7.61 20.39
CA LEU A 107 9.16 6.87 21.21
C LEU A 107 9.80 5.73 20.41
N ALA A 108 9.00 4.97 19.66
CA ALA A 108 9.51 3.89 18.81
C ALA A 108 10.50 4.39 17.75
N VAL A 109 10.23 5.54 17.11
CA VAL A 109 11.17 6.18 16.18
C VAL A 109 12.47 6.56 16.89
N VAL A 110 12.37 7.20 18.05
CA VAL A 110 13.53 7.63 18.83
C VAL A 110 14.39 6.44 19.26
N ASP A 111 13.78 5.34 19.69
CA ASP A 111 14.51 4.16 20.16
C ASP A 111 15.21 3.42 19.00
N GLU A 112 14.58 3.33 17.82
CA GLU A 112 15.25 2.80 16.62
C GLU A 112 16.40 3.70 16.14
N LEU A 113 16.24 5.03 16.19
CA LEU A 113 17.31 5.97 15.87
C LEU A 113 18.49 5.86 16.85
N LYS A 114 18.23 5.66 18.14
CA LYS A 114 19.28 5.36 19.13
C LYS A 114 20.00 4.05 18.78
N ALA A 115 19.26 2.98 18.49
CA ALA A 115 19.83 1.68 18.12
C ALA A 115 20.70 1.76 16.85
N ILE A 116 20.27 2.51 15.83
CA ILE A 116 21.07 2.76 14.61
C ILE A 116 22.32 3.59 14.94
N SER A 117 22.20 4.58 15.82
CA SER A 117 23.34 5.41 16.24
C SER A 117 24.39 4.58 16.98
N GLU A 118 23.96 3.65 17.83
CA GLU A 118 24.85 2.68 18.49
C GLU A 118 25.51 1.74 17.48
N LEU A 119 24.75 1.20 16.52
CA LEU A 119 25.28 0.36 15.45
C LEU A 119 26.37 1.09 14.64
N LYS A 120 26.12 2.35 14.28
CA LYS A 120 27.10 3.22 13.61
C LYS A 120 28.36 3.42 14.46
N ARG A 121 28.20 3.69 15.75
CA ARG A 121 29.32 3.88 16.68
C ARG A 121 30.17 2.62 16.81
N SER A 122 29.55 1.45 16.93
CA SER A 122 30.24 0.15 17.00
C SER A 122 31.01 -0.16 15.71
N PHE A 123 30.43 0.16 14.55
CA PHE A 123 31.11 0.05 13.26
C PHE A 123 32.38 0.93 13.19
N LEU A 124 32.26 2.22 13.53
CA LEU A 124 33.38 3.17 13.48
C LEU A 124 34.51 2.81 14.45
N LYS A 125 34.16 2.27 15.63
CA LYS A 125 35.14 1.78 16.61
C LYS A 125 35.75 0.42 16.24
N LYS A 126 35.31 -0.21 15.15
CA LYS A 126 35.68 -1.58 14.75
C LYS A 126 35.38 -2.60 15.85
N GLN A 127 34.33 -2.34 16.63
CA GLN A 127 33.84 -3.18 17.74
C GLN A 127 32.50 -3.79 17.36
N LEU A 128 32.49 -4.58 16.28
CA LEU A 128 31.29 -5.31 15.86
C LEU A 128 31.28 -6.68 16.52
N ASP A 129 30.53 -6.78 17.62
CA ASP A 129 30.19 -8.07 18.21
C ASP A 129 28.86 -8.55 17.61
N LEU A 130 28.93 -9.02 16.35
CA LEU A 130 27.78 -9.57 15.64
C LEU A 130 28.02 -11.05 15.37
N SER A 131 27.03 -11.87 15.69
CA SER A 131 26.94 -13.25 15.20
C SER A 131 26.21 -13.21 13.86
N PRO A 132 26.89 -13.33 12.69
CA PRO A 132 26.30 -12.96 11.41
C PRO A 132 25.00 -13.70 11.09
N GLN A 133 24.97 -15.01 11.34
CA GLN A 133 23.81 -15.85 11.06
C GLN A 133 22.61 -15.47 11.95
N VAL A 134 22.83 -15.24 13.24
CA VAL A 134 21.77 -14.86 14.19
C VAL A 134 21.27 -13.46 13.87
N THR A 135 22.17 -12.51 13.62
CA THR A 135 21.83 -11.14 13.28
C THR A 135 21.03 -11.05 11.98
N LEU A 136 21.42 -11.80 10.93
CA LEU A 136 20.66 -11.86 9.69
C LEU A 136 19.23 -12.36 9.92
N MET A 137 19.06 -13.43 10.69
CA MET A 137 17.75 -14.00 10.97
C MET A 137 16.87 -13.04 11.79
N LEU A 138 17.42 -12.39 12.81
CA LEU A 138 16.69 -11.41 13.61
C LEU A 138 16.32 -10.15 12.80
N ALA A 139 17.23 -9.67 11.96
CA ALA A 139 16.98 -8.53 11.09
C ALA A 139 15.86 -8.83 10.08
N GLU A 140 15.87 -10.01 9.46
CA GLU A 140 14.80 -10.45 8.56
C GLU A 140 13.44 -10.50 9.28
N ILE A 141 13.40 -11.05 10.49
CA ILE A 141 12.16 -11.10 11.30
C ILE A 141 11.66 -9.67 11.58
N GLN A 142 12.54 -8.79 12.04
CA GLN A 142 12.20 -7.40 12.33
C GLN A 142 11.71 -6.64 11.08
N GLU A 143 12.36 -6.84 9.93
CA GLU A 143 11.94 -6.27 8.66
C GLU A 143 10.54 -6.75 8.25
N GLN A 144 10.29 -8.06 8.35
CA GLN A 144 8.98 -8.63 8.05
C GLN A 144 7.89 -8.11 8.98
N GLN A 145 8.19 -7.91 10.26
CA GLN A 145 7.26 -7.31 11.23
C GLN A 145 6.93 -5.86 10.87
N GLY A 146 7.91 -5.04 10.50
CA GLY A 146 7.66 -3.67 10.08
C GLY A 146 6.87 -3.56 8.77
N LEU A 147 7.12 -4.47 7.81
CA LEU A 147 6.31 -4.59 6.59
C LEU A 147 4.86 -4.95 6.92
N MET A 148 4.64 -5.94 7.78
CA MET A 148 3.30 -6.37 8.20
C MET A 148 2.52 -5.23 8.84
N LYS A 149 3.14 -4.47 9.76
CA LYS A 149 2.55 -3.26 10.35
C LYS A 149 2.14 -2.23 9.31
N THR A 150 3.01 -1.95 8.33
CA THR A 150 2.73 -0.99 7.26
C THR A 150 1.52 -1.43 6.41
N TYR A 151 1.41 -2.72 6.10
CA TYR A 151 0.26 -3.25 5.38
C TYR A 151 -1.03 -3.16 6.20
N GLU A 152 -0.99 -3.52 7.49
CA GLU A 152 -2.14 -3.39 8.38
C GLU A 152 -2.67 -1.95 8.41
N ILE A 153 -1.78 -0.97 8.53
CA ILE A 153 -2.13 0.46 8.49
C ILE A 153 -2.77 0.84 7.16
N THR A 154 -2.18 0.40 6.04
CA THR A 154 -2.71 0.69 4.71
C THR A 154 -4.11 0.10 4.53
N ILE A 155 -4.34 -1.11 5.04
CA ILE A 155 -5.66 -1.76 5.02
C ILE A 155 -6.67 -0.94 5.82
N LYS A 156 -6.36 -0.59 7.08
CA LYS A 156 -7.25 0.23 7.93
C LYS A 156 -7.61 1.56 7.26
N LYS A 157 -6.65 2.21 6.61
CA LYS A 157 -6.88 3.44 5.86
C LYS A 157 -7.87 3.23 4.71
N LEU A 158 -7.66 2.20 3.89
CA LEU A 158 -8.56 1.89 2.77
C LEU A 158 -9.96 1.50 3.25
N GLU A 159 -10.07 0.76 4.35
CA GLU A 159 -11.36 0.41 4.97
C GLU A 159 -12.11 1.66 5.44
N SER A 160 -11.43 2.61 6.09
CA SER A 160 -12.03 3.87 6.52
C SER A 160 -12.52 4.72 5.34
N GLU A 161 -11.73 4.77 4.25
CA GLU A 161 -12.10 5.50 3.03
C GLU A 161 -13.31 4.85 2.33
N ALA A 162 -13.34 3.51 2.26
CA ALA A 162 -14.46 2.77 1.72
C ALA A 162 -15.74 3.00 2.53
N ALA A 163 -15.64 2.96 3.87
CA ALA A 163 -16.76 3.26 4.76
C ALA A 163 -17.28 4.69 4.57
N HIS A 164 -16.38 5.68 4.53
CA HIS A 164 -16.73 7.08 4.30
C HIS A 164 -17.48 7.27 2.96
N LYS A 165 -16.94 6.72 1.86
CA LYS A 165 -17.62 6.74 0.55
C LYS A 165 -18.97 6.02 0.58
N GLY A 166 -19.07 4.90 1.31
CA GLY A 166 -20.32 4.18 1.53
C GLY A 166 -21.40 5.05 2.18
N THR A 167 -21.04 5.81 3.23
CA THR A 167 -21.97 6.75 3.88
C THR A 167 -22.39 7.88 2.94
N GLY A 168 -21.46 8.43 2.15
CA GLY A 168 -21.75 9.47 1.15
C GLY A 168 -22.72 8.99 0.06
N ILE A 169 -22.51 7.77 -0.45
CA ILE A 169 -23.42 7.15 -1.42
C ILE A 169 -24.82 6.96 -0.82
N SER A 170 -24.91 6.48 0.43
CA SER A 170 -26.20 6.30 1.10
C SER A 170 -26.92 7.64 1.27
N SER A 171 -26.21 8.69 1.71
CA SER A 171 -26.77 10.03 1.87
C SER A 171 -27.30 10.59 0.54
N LEU A 172 -26.52 10.48 -0.54
CA LEU A 172 -26.94 10.96 -1.86
C LEU A 172 -28.15 10.20 -2.40
N LYS A 173 -28.23 8.89 -2.16
CA LYS A 173 -29.41 8.09 -2.51
C LYS A 173 -30.66 8.57 -1.77
N THR A 174 -30.54 8.82 -0.46
CA THR A 174 -31.66 9.35 0.34
C THR A 174 -32.11 10.74 -0.15
N GLN A 175 -31.18 11.64 -0.46
CA GLN A 175 -31.51 12.97 -1.01
C GLN A 175 -32.19 12.87 -2.38
N LEU A 176 -31.72 11.95 -3.24
CA LEU A 176 -32.35 11.72 -4.53
C LEU A 176 -33.79 11.22 -4.36
N GLU A 177 -34.03 10.27 -3.44
CA GLU A 177 -35.37 9.75 -3.16
C GLU A 177 -36.30 10.85 -2.63
N GLU A 178 -35.83 11.68 -1.69
CA GLU A 178 -36.59 12.82 -1.17
C GLU A 178 -36.98 13.82 -2.28
N LEU A 179 -36.02 14.18 -3.16
CA LEU A 179 -36.28 15.07 -4.29
C LEU A 179 -37.26 14.45 -5.30
N VAL A 180 -37.16 13.15 -5.56
CA VAL A 180 -38.10 12.43 -6.43
C VAL A 180 -39.51 12.45 -5.83
N SER A 181 -39.66 12.17 -4.54
CA SER A 181 -40.95 12.24 -3.84
C SER A 181 -41.53 13.65 -3.83
N SER A 182 -40.69 14.67 -3.60
CA SER A 182 -41.09 16.07 -3.64
C SER A 182 -41.58 16.48 -5.04
N ASN A 183 -40.85 16.10 -6.09
CA ASN A 183 -41.25 16.36 -7.47
C ASN A 183 -42.57 15.68 -7.83
N GLN A 184 -42.77 14.41 -7.42
CA GLN A 184 -44.04 13.71 -7.63
C GLN A 184 -45.20 14.43 -6.93
N CYS A 185 -45.00 14.91 -5.70
CA CYS A 185 -46.01 15.69 -4.97
C CYS A 185 -46.38 16.98 -5.71
N LEU A 186 -45.38 17.73 -6.19
CA LEU A 186 -45.60 18.95 -6.97
C LEU A 186 -46.33 18.66 -8.28
N GLU A 187 -45.96 17.59 -8.98
CA GLU A 187 -46.62 17.16 -10.21
C GLU A 187 -48.11 16.82 -9.97
N SER A 188 -48.42 16.08 -8.89
CA SER A 188 -49.81 15.81 -8.52
C SER A 188 -50.60 17.08 -8.21
N LYS A 189 -50.00 18.05 -7.50
CA LYS A 189 -50.65 19.35 -7.21
C LYS A 189 -50.89 20.16 -8.48
N LEU A 190 -49.94 20.17 -9.41
CA LEU A 190 -50.06 20.89 -10.68
C LEU A 190 -51.15 20.27 -11.57
N LYS A 191 -51.21 18.94 -11.65
CA LYS A 191 -52.29 18.21 -12.34
C LYS A 191 -53.67 18.48 -11.70
N ALA A 192 -53.73 18.51 -10.37
CA ALA A 192 -54.97 18.79 -9.64
C ALA A 192 -55.45 20.25 -9.78
N SER A 193 -54.54 21.19 -10.05
CA SER A 193 -54.88 22.60 -10.23
C SER A 193 -55.64 22.91 -11.54
N GLY A 194 -55.82 21.91 -12.42
CA GLY A 194 -56.54 22.02 -13.70
C GLY A 194 -55.81 22.88 -14.74
N PRO A 195 -56.30 22.93 -16.00
CA PRO A 195 -55.86 23.97 -16.94
C PRO A 195 -56.07 25.33 -16.28
N LEU A 196 -55.10 26.24 -16.42
CA LEU A 196 -55.22 27.62 -15.93
C LEU A 196 -56.34 28.35 -16.71
N SER A 197 -57.59 28.07 -16.36
CA SER A 197 -58.82 28.66 -16.89
C SER A 197 -58.90 30.18 -16.69
N ILE A 198 -57.97 30.73 -15.91
CA ILE A 198 -57.68 32.17 -15.81
C ILE A 198 -57.28 32.73 -17.19
N PHE A 199 -56.57 31.96 -18.02
CA PHE A 199 -56.17 32.39 -19.36
C PHE A 199 -57.23 32.12 -20.45
N ASP A 200 -58.17 31.20 -20.21
CA ASP A 200 -59.25 30.94 -21.17
C ASP A 200 -60.26 32.11 -21.24
N ASN A 201 -60.35 32.92 -20.18
CA ASN A 201 -61.15 34.14 -20.15
C ASN A 201 -60.40 35.39 -20.66
N LEU A 202 -59.07 35.29 -20.85
CA LEU A 202 -58.28 36.31 -21.53
C LEU A 202 -58.48 36.13 -23.04
N ARG A 203 -59.58 36.69 -23.58
CA ARG A 203 -59.71 36.89 -25.03
C ARG A 203 -58.62 37.86 -25.49
N LEU A 204 -57.44 37.31 -25.79
CA LEU A 204 -56.31 38.02 -26.41
C LEU A 204 -56.71 38.64 -27.76
N SER A 205 -57.78 38.13 -28.40
CA SER A 205 -58.40 38.73 -29.58
C SER A 205 -59.12 40.07 -29.34
N LYS A 206 -59.31 40.47 -28.08
CA LYS A 206 -59.86 41.78 -27.69
C LYS A 206 -58.78 42.82 -27.33
N LEU A 207 -57.52 42.41 -27.25
CA LEU A 207 -56.40 43.34 -27.12
C LEU A 207 -56.09 43.90 -28.50
N THR A 208 -56.81 44.94 -28.90
CA THR A 208 -56.37 45.77 -30.03
C THR A 208 -55.03 46.43 -29.67
N PRO A 209 -54.04 46.47 -30.57
CA PRO A 209 -52.75 47.14 -30.36
C PRO A 209 -52.87 48.69 -30.34
N THR A 210 -54.00 49.22 -29.91
CA THR A 210 -54.36 50.64 -30.00
C THR A 210 -54.58 51.28 -28.63
N PRO A 211 -53.54 51.27 -27.78
CA PRO A 211 -53.26 52.47 -26.99
C PRO A 211 -51.90 53.08 -27.30
N PHE A 212 -51.01 52.39 -28.03
CA PHE A 212 -49.67 52.91 -28.35
C PHE A 212 -49.63 53.87 -29.54
N CYS A 213 -50.58 53.80 -30.48
CA CYS A 213 -50.61 54.71 -31.63
C CYS A 213 -51.28 56.06 -31.35
N SER A 214 -52.14 56.18 -30.32
CA SER A 214 -52.83 57.44 -30.01
C SER A 214 -51.93 58.48 -29.32
N ILE A 215 -50.83 58.06 -28.70
CA ILE A 215 -49.87 58.99 -28.06
C ILE A 215 -48.93 59.63 -29.10
N SER A 216 -48.72 59.01 -30.28
CA SER A 216 -47.89 59.60 -31.34
C SER A 216 -48.61 60.64 -32.19
N ALA A 217 -49.96 60.66 -32.21
CA ALA A 217 -50.73 61.60 -33.04
C ALA A 217 -51.12 62.89 -32.30
N ALA A 218 -51.08 62.90 -30.97
CA ALA A 218 -51.44 64.09 -30.17
C ALA A 218 -50.29 65.10 -30.00
N ASN A 219 -49.07 64.79 -30.47
CA ASN A 219 -47.89 65.67 -30.37
C ASN A 219 -47.48 66.34 -31.70
N SER A 220 -48.33 66.35 -32.72
CA SER A 220 -48.07 67.09 -33.98
C SER A 220 -49.01 68.26 -34.25
N GLU A 221 -49.87 68.65 -33.30
CA GLU A 221 -50.71 69.85 -33.39
C GLU A 221 -50.56 70.78 -32.18
N ILE A 222 -49.32 71.11 -31.78
CA ILE A 222 -49.03 72.37 -31.07
C ILE A 222 -47.66 72.88 -31.54
N HIS A 223 -47.72 73.94 -32.36
CA HIS A 223 -46.69 74.93 -32.72
C HIS A 223 -45.31 74.48 -33.25
#